data_AF-A0AAW7SVK5-F1
#
_entry.id   AF-A0AAW7SVK5-F1
#
_cell.length_a   1.000
_cell.length_b   1.000
_cell.length_c   1.000
_cell.angle_alpha   90.00
_cell.angle_beta   90.00
_cell.angle_gamma   90.00
#
_symmetry.space_group_name_H-M   'P 1'
#
loop_
_entity.id
_entity.type
_entity.pdbx_description
1 polymer ?
#
loop_
_entity_poly.entity_id
_entity_poly.type
_entity_poly.pdbx_seq_one_letter_code
_entity_poly.pdbx_strand_id
1 'polypeptide(L)'
;MTARRGAAIAIAPGHETARLSDAQKTFNTLVERIDKRRERLAAWDAVTPAFQKKFVDALLPLERESTALRTRLIHLLDDAFLRSGLSKAEQRTLSDLIADMARDVLDAADDAALQRVYDRHHASGPAGSAAADPQPAPGADAADDLDALSPDELAQRLQAELDAQFERDMAAHAAREAQRAKRRKTPKQTAAQARAEAEQAESSKSIREIYRKLASALHPDRATDPHDQERKTALMQRVNHAYAKRNLLQLLELQLEIEQIDRHAIAGLGEARLTRYNGILDEQLRELDREIEHVENDFRRTYGIAPSVKIAPDTVVRLLARDIAGMQRSIQDLTVTLREFEDPDNVRRWLKEMKRRPASARFDEDR
;
A
#
# COMPACT_ATOMS: atom_id res chain seq x y z
N MET A 1 13.30 25.54 -16.05
CA MET A 1 12.62 26.68 -15.42
C MET A 1 12.51 26.39 -13.93
N THR A 2 13.34 27.06 -13.15
CA THR A 2 13.47 26.91 -11.70
C THR A 2 12.19 27.41 -11.03
N ALA A 3 11.42 26.50 -10.44
CA ALA A 3 10.35 26.87 -9.53
C ALA A 3 10.95 27.78 -8.45
N ARG A 4 10.51 29.04 -8.44
CA ARG A 4 10.88 30.02 -7.41
C ARG A 4 10.46 29.40 -6.09
N ARG A 5 11.45 28.98 -5.28
CA ARG A 5 11.27 28.55 -3.89
C ARG A 5 10.33 29.55 -3.23
N GLY A 6 9.12 29.13 -2.86
CA GLY A 6 8.25 29.94 -2.03
C GLY A 6 9.05 30.26 -0.76
N ALA A 7 9.29 31.54 -0.51
CA ALA A 7 9.94 31.94 0.74
C ALA A 7 8.99 31.50 1.87
N ALA A 8 9.41 30.51 2.66
CA ALA A 8 8.62 29.96 3.75
C ALA A 8 8.07 31.11 4.61
N ILE A 9 6.74 31.20 4.71
CA ILE A 9 6.07 32.20 5.55
C ILE A 9 6.34 31.82 7.00
N ALA A 10 7.31 32.47 7.63
CA ALA A 10 7.51 32.41 9.05
C ALA A 10 7.10 33.75 9.69
N ILE A 11 6.24 33.66 10.70
CA ILE A 11 5.91 34.78 11.57
C ILE A 11 7.13 35.07 12.44
N ALA A 12 7.72 36.25 12.29
CA ALA A 12 8.77 36.75 13.17
C ALA A 12 8.14 37.45 14.39
N PRO A 13 8.83 37.49 15.55
CA PRO A 13 8.35 38.25 16.72
C PRO A 13 8.19 39.73 16.35
N GLY A 14 7.08 40.34 16.77
CA GLY A 14 6.79 41.75 16.53
C GLY A 14 7.68 42.66 17.39
N HIS A 15 7.88 43.91 16.94
CA HIS A 15 8.74 44.89 17.63
C HIS A 15 8.25 45.28 19.05
N GLU A 16 7.00 44.96 19.42
CA GLU A 16 6.42 45.27 20.74
C GLU A 16 6.39 44.07 21.72
N THR A 17 6.57 42.83 21.25
CA THR A 17 6.61 41.63 22.10
C THR A 17 7.81 40.77 21.75
N ALA A 18 8.79 40.69 22.65
CA ALA A 18 10.03 39.96 22.46
C ALA A 18 9.87 38.41 22.31
N ARG A 19 8.63 37.89 22.34
CA ARG A 19 8.32 36.45 22.28
C ARG A 19 7.08 36.20 21.42
N LEU A 20 7.15 35.18 20.56
CA LEU A 20 6.02 34.70 19.75
C LEU A 20 4.89 34.16 20.63
N SER A 21 3.64 34.42 20.25
CA SER A 21 2.47 33.78 20.86
C SER A 21 2.41 32.30 20.50
N ASP A 22 1.67 31.50 21.27
CA ASP A 22 1.57 30.07 21.02
C ASP A 22 0.88 29.78 19.66
N ALA A 23 -0.14 30.56 19.30
CA ALA A 23 -0.77 30.46 17.98
C ALA A 23 0.22 30.76 16.82
N GLN A 24 1.16 31.70 17.01
CA GLN A 24 2.21 31.99 16.02
C GLN A 24 3.24 30.87 15.92
N LYS A 25 3.65 30.27 17.05
CA LYS A 25 4.56 29.10 17.05
C LYS A 25 3.91 27.91 16.33
N THR A 26 2.63 27.65 16.61
CA THR A 26 1.86 26.59 15.94
C THR A 26 1.78 26.84 14.44
N PHE A 27 1.48 28.08 14.02
CA PHE A 27 1.46 28.45 12.60
C PHE A 27 2.80 28.13 11.92
N ASN A 28 3.91 28.63 12.47
CA ASN A 28 5.24 28.41 11.90
C ASN A 28 5.58 26.91 11.80
N THR A 29 5.23 26.15 12.84
CA THR A 29 5.45 24.69 12.86
C THR A 29 4.62 23.98 11.79
N LEU A 30 3.35 24.37 11.60
CA LEU A 30 2.49 23.78 10.58
C LEU A 30 2.97 24.09 9.17
N VAL A 31 3.43 25.32 8.91
CA VAL A 31 4.03 25.71 7.62
C VAL A 31 5.27 24.87 7.32
N GLU A 32 6.21 24.78 8.27
CA GLU A 32 7.42 23.95 8.09
C GLU A 32 7.08 22.48 7.82
N ARG A 33 6.06 21.95 8.51
CA ARG A 33 5.60 20.59 8.30
C ARG A 33 5.00 20.41 6.91
N ILE A 34 4.13 21.31 6.47
CA ILE A 34 3.50 21.29 5.13
C ILE A 34 4.58 21.32 4.04
N ASP A 35 5.56 22.21 4.16
CA ASP A 35 6.65 22.32 3.18
C ASP A 35 7.44 21.02 3.08
N LYS A 36 7.79 20.40 4.22
CA LYS A 36 8.44 19.08 4.23
C LYS A 36 7.60 17.98 3.56
N ARG A 37 6.26 18.00 3.70
CA ARG A 37 5.38 17.02 3.02
C ARG A 37 5.36 17.26 1.51
N ARG A 38 5.26 18.52 1.08
CA ARG A 38 5.32 18.90 -0.33
C ARG A 38 6.66 18.51 -0.97
N GLU A 39 7.76 18.72 -0.27
CA GLU A 39 9.08 18.27 -0.70
C GLU A 39 9.15 16.75 -0.83
N ARG A 40 8.53 16.00 0.11
CA ARG A 40 8.46 14.54 0.03
C ARG A 40 7.65 14.07 -1.19
N LEU A 41 6.50 14.68 -1.47
CA LEU A 41 5.70 14.38 -2.66
C LEU A 41 6.46 14.68 -3.95
N ALA A 42 7.08 15.86 -4.03
CA ALA A 42 7.89 16.22 -5.19
C ALA A 42 9.10 15.27 -5.38
N ALA A 43 9.69 14.78 -4.27
CA ALA A 43 10.76 13.79 -4.34
C ALA A 43 10.25 12.43 -4.86
N TRP A 44 9.04 12.01 -4.49
CA TRP A 44 8.37 10.83 -5.07
C TRP A 44 8.15 10.99 -6.57
N ASP A 45 7.61 12.13 -7.01
CA ASP A 45 7.41 12.42 -8.43
C ASP A 45 8.74 12.39 -9.21
N ALA A 46 9.79 12.97 -8.62
CA ALA A 46 11.10 13.05 -9.27
C ALA A 46 11.82 11.69 -9.38
N VAL A 47 11.71 10.83 -8.35
CA VAL A 47 12.43 9.55 -8.34
C VAL A 47 11.72 8.46 -9.15
N THR A 48 10.39 8.53 -9.25
CA THR A 48 9.57 7.46 -9.84
C THR A 48 9.97 7.09 -11.26
N PRO A 49 10.22 8.04 -12.20
CA PRO A 49 10.64 7.69 -13.56
C PRO A 49 12.00 6.97 -13.60
N ALA A 50 12.94 7.39 -12.76
CA ALA A 50 14.27 6.76 -12.69
C ALA A 50 14.19 5.34 -12.10
N PHE A 51 13.36 5.15 -11.07
CA PHE A 51 13.07 3.84 -10.52
C PHE A 51 12.41 2.93 -11.54
N GLN A 52 11.32 3.40 -12.18
CA GLN A 52 10.55 2.64 -13.17
C GLN A 52 11.44 2.21 -14.33
N LYS A 53 12.23 3.13 -14.88
CA LYS A 53 13.18 2.80 -15.95
C LYS A 53 14.13 1.69 -15.53
N LYS A 54 14.75 1.81 -14.36
CA LYS A 54 15.69 0.79 -13.87
C LYS A 54 15.00 -0.55 -13.59
N PHE A 55 13.76 -0.52 -13.10
CA PHE A 55 12.96 -1.72 -12.85
C PHE A 55 12.69 -2.47 -14.16
N VAL A 56 12.21 -1.75 -15.18
CA VAL A 56 11.87 -2.32 -16.49
C VAL A 56 13.12 -2.75 -17.28
N ASP A 57 14.16 -1.92 -17.29
CA ASP A 57 15.35 -2.14 -18.12
C ASP A 57 16.31 -3.18 -17.51
N ALA A 58 16.30 -3.35 -16.19
CA ALA A 58 17.29 -4.21 -15.51
C ALA A 58 16.65 -5.35 -14.71
N LEU A 59 15.66 -5.09 -13.84
CA LEU A 59 15.13 -6.15 -12.96
C LEU A 59 14.24 -7.14 -13.73
N LEU A 60 13.26 -6.66 -14.52
CA LEU A 60 12.34 -7.54 -15.26
C LEU A 60 13.07 -8.52 -16.22
N PRO A 61 14.10 -8.12 -16.98
CA PRO A 61 14.87 -9.07 -17.79
C PRO A 61 15.56 -10.15 -16.96
N LEU A 62 16.11 -9.78 -15.79
CA LEU A 62 16.74 -10.74 -14.88
C LEU A 62 15.72 -11.70 -14.26
N GLU A 63 14.53 -11.24 -13.90
CA GLU A 63 13.46 -12.12 -13.44
C GLU A 63 13.06 -13.14 -14.50
N ARG A 64 12.94 -12.70 -15.77
CA ARG A 64 12.66 -13.61 -16.90
C ARG A 64 13.78 -14.61 -17.12
N GLU A 65 15.04 -14.16 -17.06
CA GLU A 65 16.22 -15.04 -17.20
C GLU A 65 16.26 -16.07 -16.07
N SER A 66 16.09 -15.64 -14.82
CA SER A 66 16.02 -16.51 -13.64
C SER A 66 14.91 -17.55 -13.78
N THR A 67 13.71 -17.15 -14.18
CA THR A 67 12.59 -18.06 -14.43
C THR A 67 12.92 -19.06 -15.53
N ALA A 68 13.50 -18.63 -16.66
CA ALA A 68 13.92 -19.54 -17.73
C ALA A 68 14.97 -20.55 -17.26
N LEU A 69 15.95 -20.13 -16.45
CA LEU A 69 16.96 -21.02 -15.88
C LEU A 69 16.35 -22.01 -14.89
N ARG A 70 15.41 -21.58 -14.03
CA ARG A 70 14.66 -22.46 -13.12
C ARG A 70 13.84 -23.49 -13.90
N THR A 71 13.13 -23.09 -14.95
CA THR A 71 12.40 -24.02 -15.83
C THR A 71 13.34 -25.04 -16.47
N ARG A 72 14.52 -24.60 -16.96
CA ARG A 72 15.53 -25.53 -17.49
C ARG A 72 16.04 -26.50 -16.43
N LEU A 73 16.25 -26.04 -15.20
CA LEU A 73 16.68 -26.88 -14.09
C LEU A 73 15.61 -27.92 -13.74
N ILE A 74 14.34 -27.52 -13.71
CA ILE A 74 13.21 -28.44 -13.49
C ILE A 74 13.20 -29.55 -14.54
N HIS A 75 13.31 -29.21 -15.84
CA HIS A 75 13.35 -30.21 -16.90
C HIS A 75 14.56 -31.15 -16.78
N LEU A 76 15.72 -30.62 -16.41
CA LEU A 76 16.90 -31.45 -16.19
C LEU A 76 16.68 -32.44 -15.03
N LEU A 77 16.10 -31.98 -13.93
CA LEU A 77 15.80 -32.83 -12.78
C LEU A 77 14.73 -33.88 -13.09
N ASP A 78 13.72 -33.52 -13.88
CA ASP A 78 12.70 -34.45 -14.39
C ASP A 78 13.32 -35.52 -15.30
N ASP A 79 14.20 -35.13 -16.23
CA ASP A 79 14.95 -36.08 -17.06
C ASP A 79 15.80 -37.04 -16.20
N ALA A 80 16.42 -36.54 -15.13
CA ALA A 80 17.17 -37.36 -14.19
C ALA A 80 16.27 -38.31 -13.38
N PHE A 81 15.06 -37.87 -13.04
CA PHE A 81 14.05 -38.70 -12.37
C PHE A 81 13.57 -39.86 -13.25
N LEU A 82 13.39 -39.62 -14.54
CA LEU A 82 12.94 -40.63 -15.52
C LEU A 82 14.02 -41.68 -15.85
N ARG A 83 15.30 -41.40 -15.55
CA ARG A 83 16.40 -42.36 -15.75
C ARG A 83 16.44 -43.42 -14.65
N SER A 84 16.83 -44.64 -15.03
CA SER A 84 17.05 -45.73 -14.08
C SER A 84 18.31 -45.49 -13.24
N GLY A 85 18.23 -45.66 -11.92
CA GLY A 85 19.41 -45.58 -11.04
C GLY A 85 19.16 -44.93 -9.68
N LEU A 86 18.02 -44.28 -9.49
CA LEU A 86 17.58 -43.72 -8.21
C LEU A 86 16.83 -44.76 -7.38
N SER A 87 17.07 -44.78 -6.06
CA SER A 87 16.26 -45.53 -5.11
C SER A 87 14.88 -44.89 -4.93
N LYS A 88 13.89 -45.66 -4.45
CA LYS A 88 12.53 -45.13 -4.19
C LYS A 88 12.53 -43.89 -3.30
N ALA A 89 13.40 -43.87 -2.28
CA ALA A 89 13.51 -42.72 -1.42
C ALA A 89 14.15 -41.51 -2.12
N GLU A 90 15.11 -41.72 -3.03
CA GLU A 90 15.75 -40.62 -3.80
C GLU A 90 14.76 -40.07 -4.83
N GLN A 91 14.00 -40.94 -5.50
CA GLN A 91 12.91 -40.56 -6.40
C GLN A 91 11.88 -39.69 -5.69
N ARG A 92 11.44 -40.07 -4.49
CA ARG A 92 10.48 -39.27 -3.72
C ARG A 92 11.02 -37.87 -3.38
N THR A 93 12.23 -37.78 -2.83
CA THR A 93 12.86 -36.48 -2.52
C THR A 93 13.00 -35.60 -3.76
N LEU A 94 13.39 -36.17 -4.89
CA LEU A 94 13.53 -35.44 -6.15
C LEU A 94 12.17 -34.99 -6.70
N SER A 95 11.15 -35.86 -6.64
CA SER A 95 9.78 -35.54 -7.07
C SER A 95 9.16 -34.42 -6.23
N ASP A 96 9.30 -34.48 -4.91
CA ASP A 96 8.80 -33.43 -4.00
C ASP A 96 9.46 -32.08 -4.33
N LEU A 97 10.79 -32.07 -4.53
CA LEU A 97 11.53 -30.87 -4.93
C LEU A 97 11.08 -30.31 -6.27
N ILE A 98 10.92 -31.16 -7.29
CA ILE A 98 10.47 -30.73 -8.62
C ILE A 98 9.05 -30.15 -8.53
N ALA A 99 8.14 -30.78 -7.78
CA ALA A 99 6.78 -30.29 -7.61
C ALA A 99 6.75 -28.91 -6.91
N ASP A 100 7.54 -28.72 -5.86
CA ASP A 100 7.63 -27.44 -5.16
C ASP A 100 8.21 -26.34 -6.08
N MET A 101 9.31 -26.63 -6.78
CA MET A 101 9.92 -25.68 -7.73
C MET A 101 9.00 -25.34 -8.90
N ALA A 102 8.28 -26.33 -9.43
CA ALA A 102 7.35 -26.11 -10.54
C ALA A 102 6.13 -25.30 -10.11
N ARG A 103 5.61 -25.51 -8.88
CA ARG A 103 4.53 -24.68 -8.31
C ARG A 103 4.96 -23.20 -8.27
N ASP A 104 6.13 -22.92 -7.71
CA ASP A 104 6.64 -21.55 -7.57
C ASP A 104 6.79 -20.82 -8.91
N VAL A 105 7.14 -21.55 -9.98
CA VAL A 105 7.27 -20.96 -11.33
C VAL A 105 5.90 -20.80 -12.01
N LEU A 106 4.98 -21.76 -11.85
CA LEU A 106 3.63 -21.71 -12.44
C LEU A 106 2.77 -20.59 -11.84
N ASP A 107 2.99 -20.24 -10.58
CA ASP A 107 2.34 -19.08 -9.94
C ASP A 107 2.69 -17.75 -10.65
N ALA A 108 3.81 -17.70 -11.37
CA ALA A 108 4.30 -16.51 -12.08
C ALA A 108 4.01 -16.53 -13.60
N ALA A 109 3.79 -17.70 -14.21
CA ALA A 109 3.56 -17.84 -15.64
C ALA A 109 2.79 -19.12 -15.99
N ASP A 110 1.82 -19.00 -16.90
CA ASP A 110 1.08 -20.14 -17.43
C ASP A 110 1.94 -20.86 -18.50
N ASP A 111 2.55 -21.99 -18.12
CA ASP A 111 3.35 -22.84 -18.99
C ASP A 111 2.79 -24.27 -18.99
N ALA A 112 2.08 -24.61 -20.07
CA ALA A 112 1.45 -25.91 -20.23
C ALA A 112 2.44 -27.09 -20.27
N ALA A 113 3.71 -26.86 -20.65
CA ALA A 113 4.73 -27.91 -20.61
C ALA A 113 5.20 -28.13 -19.17
N LEU A 114 5.41 -27.06 -18.41
CA LEU A 114 5.77 -27.13 -17.01
C LEU A 114 4.62 -27.68 -16.15
N GLN A 115 3.37 -27.36 -16.48
CA GLN A 115 2.19 -27.93 -15.83
C GLN A 115 2.18 -29.46 -15.90
N ARG A 116 2.57 -30.06 -17.03
CA ARG A 116 2.65 -31.52 -17.16
C ARG A 116 3.75 -32.12 -16.29
N VAL A 117 4.85 -31.41 -16.10
CA VAL A 117 5.94 -31.83 -15.18
C VAL A 117 5.41 -31.77 -13.74
N TYR A 118 4.76 -30.66 -13.37
CA TYR A 118 4.12 -30.51 -12.07
C TYR A 118 3.13 -31.65 -11.79
N ASP A 119 2.17 -31.90 -12.68
CA ASP A 119 1.14 -32.93 -12.49
C ASP A 119 1.75 -34.33 -12.30
N ARG A 120 2.83 -34.65 -13.02
CA ARG A 120 3.54 -35.94 -12.89
C ARG A 120 4.15 -36.13 -11.51
N HIS A 121 4.80 -35.09 -11.00
CA HIS A 121 5.49 -35.14 -9.71
C HIS A 121 4.54 -34.95 -8.53
N HIS A 122 3.47 -34.20 -8.71
CA HIS A 122 2.39 -34.03 -7.75
C HIS A 122 1.58 -35.33 -7.59
N ALA A 123 1.28 -36.04 -8.68
CA ALA A 123 0.60 -37.34 -8.64
C ALA A 123 1.48 -38.50 -8.11
N SER A 124 2.81 -38.31 -8.10
CA SER A 124 3.77 -39.27 -7.54
C SER A 124 4.10 -39.03 -6.06
N GLY A 125 3.56 -37.97 -5.46
CA GLY A 125 3.50 -37.81 -4.00
C GLY A 125 2.73 -38.97 -3.36
N PRO A 126 2.83 -39.20 -2.03
CA PRO A 126 2.00 -40.22 -1.40
C PRO A 126 0.55 -39.96 -1.83
N ALA A 127 -0.16 -41.01 -2.21
CA ALA A 127 -1.61 -40.98 -2.29
C ALA A 127 -2.15 -40.65 -0.89
N GLY A 128 -2.03 -39.39 -0.50
CA GLY A 128 -2.63 -38.79 0.66
C GLY A 128 -4.07 -38.57 0.26
N SER A 129 -4.87 -39.59 0.50
CA SER A 129 -6.23 -39.47 1.00
C SER A 129 -6.90 -38.12 0.66
N ALA A 130 -7.53 -38.06 -0.50
CA ALA A 130 -8.71 -37.22 -0.67
C ALA A 130 -9.92 -37.84 0.05
N ALA A 131 -9.73 -38.36 1.27
CA ALA A 131 -10.80 -38.40 2.25
C ALA A 131 -10.79 -37.00 2.88
N ALA A 132 -11.80 -36.21 2.53
CA ALA A 132 -12.17 -35.04 3.29
C ALA A 132 -12.23 -35.42 4.77
N ASP A 133 -11.43 -34.75 5.60
CA ASP A 133 -11.59 -34.78 7.05
C ASP A 133 -12.99 -34.29 7.39
N PRO A 134 -13.87 -35.12 7.99
CA PRO A 134 -15.08 -34.63 8.62
C PRO A 134 -14.66 -33.93 9.91
N GLN A 135 -14.93 -32.64 10.01
CA GLN A 135 -14.85 -31.91 11.27
C GLN A 135 -15.69 -32.64 12.35
N PRO A 136 -15.21 -32.80 13.59
CA PRO A 136 -16.00 -33.37 14.65
C PRO A 136 -17.05 -32.35 15.12
N ALA A 137 -18.32 -32.61 14.81
CA ALA A 137 -19.44 -31.93 15.45
C ALA A 137 -19.62 -32.48 16.87
N PRO A 138 -19.82 -31.63 17.89
CA PRO A 138 -20.07 -32.07 19.26
C PRO A 138 -21.54 -32.45 19.45
N GLY A 139 -21.77 -33.56 20.16
CA GLY A 139 -23.08 -33.88 20.75
C GLY A 139 -23.80 -35.07 20.13
N ALA A 140 -23.25 -36.27 20.32
CA ALA A 140 -24.03 -37.51 20.22
C ALA A 140 -24.55 -37.87 21.62
N ASP A 141 -25.73 -37.37 21.94
CA ASP A 141 -26.62 -37.95 22.95
C ASP A 141 -28.04 -37.84 22.38
N ALA A 142 -28.44 -38.88 21.62
CA ALA A 142 -29.81 -39.32 21.38
C ALA A 142 -29.80 -40.31 20.20
N ALA A 143 -29.17 -41.47 20.41
CA ALA A 143 -29.53 -42.65 19.64
C ALA A 143 -30.74 -43.27 20.34
N ASP A 144 -31.94 -42.95 19.86
CA ASP A 144 -33.05 -43.89 19.81
C ASP A 144 -34.12 -43.37 18.84
N ASP A 145 -34.64 -44.28 18.01
CA ASP A 145 -35.84 -44.16 17.16
C ASP A 145 -35.77 -43.35 15.85
N LEU A 146 -34.84 -43.69 14.94
CA LEU A 146 -34.94 -43.23 13.53
C LEU A 146 -34.77 -44.32 12.46
N ASP A 147 -34.93 -45.60 12.81
CA ASP A 147 -34.95 -46.71 11.83
C ASP A 147 -36.37 -47.08 11.35
N ALA A 148 -37.37 -46.23 11.63
CA ALA A 148 -38.79 -46.52 11.34
C ALA A 148 -39.52 -45.49 10.45
N LEU A 149 -38.82 -44.49 9.88
CA LEU A 149 -39.47 -43.43 9.07
C LEU A 149 -39.14 -43.56 7.59
N SER A 150 -40.16 -43.38 6.74
CA SER A 150 -39.99 -43.46 5.29
C SER A 150 -39.16 -42.28 4.75
N PRO A 151 -38.48 -42.43 3.59
CA PRO A 151 -37.63 -41.39 3.02
C PRO A 151 -38.32 -40.02 2.83
N ASP A 152 -39.63 -40.02 2.58
CA ASP A 152 -40.42 -38.80 2.40
C ASP A 152 -40.70 -38.07 3.73
N GLU A 153 -40.87 -38.80 4.84
CA GLU A 153 -41.06 -38.22 6.18
C GLU A 153 -39.76 -37.64 6.73
N LEU A 154 -38.63 -38.27 6.40
CA LEU A 154 -37.29 -37.77 6.70
C LEU A 154 -36.99 -36.48 5.94
N ALA A 155 -37.34 -36.41 4.65
CA ALA A 155 -37.18 -35.21 3.84
C ALA A 155 -38.06 -34.05 4.34
N GLN A 156 -39.30 -34.32 4.75
CA GLN A 156 -40.19 -33.29 5.31
C GLN A 156 -39.70 -32.76 6.66
N ARG A 157 -39.18 -33.62 7.54
CA ARG A 157 -38.58 -33.18 8.80
C ARG A 157 -37.30 -32.37 8.58
N LEU A 158 -36.44 -32.79 7.66
CA LEU A 158 -35.22 -32.06 7.32
C LEU A 158 -35.55 -30.68 6.74
N GLN A 159 -36.55 -30.60 5.85
CA GLN A 159 -37.01 -29.33 5.29
C GLN A 159 -37.57 -28.40 6.37
N ALA A 160 -38.41 -28.92 7.27
CA ALA A 160 -38.97 -28.15 8.39
C ALA A 160 -37.88 -27.66 9.36
N GLU A 161 -36.83 -28.45 9.57
CA GLU A 161 -35.70 -28.06 10.42
C GLU A 161 -34.82 -26.98 9.76
N LEU A 162 -34.61 -27.07 8.44
CA LEU A 162 -33.91 -26.05 7.66
C LEU A 162 -34.69 -24.73 7.61
N ASP A 163 -36.01 -24.78 7.41
CA ASP A 163 -36.86 -23.59 7.42
C ASP A 163 -36.87 -22.94 8.82
N ALA A 164 -36.97 -23.74 9.89
CA ALA A 164 -36.89 -23.25 11.25
C ALA A 164 -35.49 -22.69 11.62
N GLN A 165 -34.41 -23.19 11.02
CA GLN A 165 -33.07 -22.60 11.16
C GLN A 165 -32.97 -21.27 10.41
N PHE A 166 -33.49 -21.21 9.17
CA PHE A 166 -33.50 -20.00 8.37
C PHE A 166 -34.29 -18.86 9.04
N GLU A 167 -35.46 -19.17 9.61
CA GLU A 167 -36.25 -18.21 10.38
C GLU A 167 -35.51 -17.71 11.64
N ARG A 168 -34.81 -18.61 12.35
CA ARG A 168 -33.99 -18.25 13.52
C ARG A 168 -32.82 -17.34 13.14
N ASP A 169 -32.14 -17.63 12.03
CA ASP A 169 -31.03 -16.82 11.53
C ASP A 169 -31.50 -15.45 11.05
N MET A 170 -32.64 -15.39 10.34
CA MET A 170 -33.25 -14.14 9.92
C MET A 170 -33.71 -13.29 11.11
N ALA A 171 -34.31 -13.90 12.14
CA ALA A 171 -34.68 -13.21 13.37
C ALA A 171 -33.45 -12.72 14.14
N ALA A 172 -32.38 -13.51 14.21
CA ALA A 172 -31.12 -13.11 14.84
C ALA A 172 -30.43 -11.97 14.06
N HIS A 173 -30.48 -12.00 12.73
CA HIS A 173 -29.93 -10.94 11.88
C HIS A 173 -30.74 -9.65 12.06
N ALA A 174 -32.07 -9.72 12.00
CA ALA A 174 -32.95 -8.57 12.25
C ALA A 174 -32.77 -7.99 13.67
N ALA A 175 -32.59 -8.83 14.69
CA ALA A 175 -32.32 -8.39 16.06
C ALA A 175 -30.95 -7.70 16.18
N ARG A 176 -29.92 -8.21 15.50
CA ARG A 176 -28.57 -7.61 15.44
C ARG A 176 -28.59 -6.28 14.68
N GLU A 177 -29.35 -6.18 13.59
CA GLU A 177 -29.52 -4.92 12.85
C GLU A 177 -30.32 -3.89 13.65
N ALA A 178 -31.39 -4.31 14.35
CA ALA A 178 -32.13 -3.44 15.26
C ALA A 178 -31.26 -2.96 16.43
N GLN A 179 -30.38 -3.80 16.99
CA GLN A 179 -29.39 -3.39 17.99
C GLN A 179 -28.31 -2.46 17.41
N ARG A 180 -27.83 -2.70 16.18
CA ARG A 180 -26.87 -1.82 15.50
C ARG A 180 -27.48 -0.46 15.15
N ALA A 181 -28.74 -0.43 14.71
CA ALA A 181 -29.49 0.80 14.46
C ALA A 181 -29.74 1.59 15.76
N LYS A 182 -30.05 0.91 16.87
CA LYS A 182 -30.15 1.51 18.21
C LYS A 182 -28.79 2.01 18.75
N ARG A 183 -27.67 1.35 18.41
CA ARG A 183 -26.30 1.77 18.78
C ARG A 183 -25.71 2.86 17.84
N ARG A 184 -26.22 3.02 16.62
CA ARG A 184 -25.75 4.00 15.61
C ARG A 184 -26.24 5.43 15.80
N LYS A 185 -26.98 5.74 16.87
CA LYS A 185 -27.34 7.12 17.23
C LYS A 185 -26.80 7.50 18.61
N THR A 186 -25.48 7.36 18.80
CA THR A 186 -24.84 8.00 19.96
C THR A 186 -24.66 9.50 19.65
N PRO A 187 -25.13 10.41 20.52
CA PRO A 187 -25.06 11.87 20.30
C PRO A 187 -23.63 12.41 20.15
N LYS A 188 -22.62 11.58 20.45
CA LYS A 188 -21.19 11.93 20.33
C LYS A 188 -20.67 11.89 18.88
N GLN A 189 -21.21 11.02 18.02
CA GLN A 189 -20.84 10.97 16.59
C GLN A 189 -21.51 12.07 15.78
N THR A 190 -22.79 12.36 16.05
CA THR A 190 -23.51 13.47 15.40
C THR A 190 -23.01 14.84 15.86
N ALA A 191 -22.62 14.98 17.14
CA ALA A 191 -21.97 16.22 17.61
C ALA A 191 -20.55 16.40 17.04
N ALA A 192 -19.77 15.33 16.88
CA ALA A 192 -18.45 15.41 16.25
C ALA A 192 -18.58 15.72 14.74
N GLN A 193 -19.56 15.14 14.06
CA GLN A 193 -19.84 15.42 12.67
C GLN A 193 -20.38 16.84 12.46
N ALA A 194 -21.32 17.30 13.30
CA ALA A 194 -21.81 18.68 13.27
C ALA A 194 -20.72 19.70 13.62
N ARG A 195 -19.78 19.38 14.52
CA ARG A 195 -18.59 20.20 14.77
C ARG A 195 -17.65 20.24 13.58
N ALA A 196 -17.37 19.09 12.96
CA ALA A 196 -16.56 19.04 11.74
C ALA A 196 -17.21 19.80 10.57
N GLU A 197 -18.53 19.70 10.40
CA GLU A 197 -19.29 20.45 9.40
C GLU A 197 -19.31 21.95 9.71
N ALA A 198 -19.44 22.35 10.98
CA ALA A 198 -19.33 23.75 11.39
C ALA A 198 -17.92 24.30 11.19
N GLU A 199 -16.88 23.54 11.55
CA GLU A 199 -15.47 23.89 11.32
C GLU A 199 -15.17 24.00 9.83
N GLN A 200 -15.72 23.12 8.98
CA GLN A 200 -15.59 23.20 7.51
C GLN A 200 -16.37 24.39 6.91
N ALA A 201 -17.55 24.70 7.45
CA ALA A 201 -18.31 25.88 7.05
C ALA A 201 -17.59 27.17 7.45
N GLU A 202 -16.89 27.18 8.59
CA GLU A 202 -16.08 28.32 9.02
C GLU A 202 -14.74 28.41 8.26
N SER A 203 -14.10 27.29 7.95
CA SER A 203 -12.87 27.27 7.14
C SER A 203 -13.11 27.79 5.73
N SER A 204 -14.20 27.35 5.10
CA SER A 204 -14.62 27.84 3.77
C SER A 204 -14.98 29.33 3.78
N LYS A 205 -15.56 29.87 4.87
CA LYS A 205 -15.78 31.31 5.05
C LYS A 205 -14.45 32.08 5.12
N SER A 206 -13.48 31.59 5.90
CA SER A 206 -12.15 32.21 6.04
C SER A 206 -11.39 32.25 4.70
N ILE A 207 -11.38 31.13 3.95
CA ILE A 207 -10.76 31.04 2.62
C ILE A 207 -11.46 32.01 1.64
N ARG A 208 -12.79 32.09 1.68
CA ARG A 208 -13.57 33.00 0.83
C ARG A 208 -13.32 34.47 1.16
N GLU A 209 -13.13 34.82 2.44
CA GLU A 209 -12.78 36.17 2.85
C GLU A 209 -11.40 36.61 2.33
N ILE A 210 -10.40 35.73 2.43
CA ILE A 210 -9.05 35.97 1.91
C ILE A 210 -9.09 36.09 0.39
N TYR A 211 -9.76 35.16 -0.30
CA TYR A 211 -9.95 35.21 -1.74
C TYR A 211 -10.63 36.51 -2.20
N ARG A 212 -11.69 36.96 -1.51
CA ARG A 212 -12.38 38.21 -1.84
C ARG A 212 -11.49 39.44 -1.66
N LYS A 213 -10.65 39.47 -0.62
CA LYS A 213 -9.67 40.55 -0.40
C LYS A 213 -8.61 40.55 -1.50
N LEU A 214 -8.06 39.39 -1.83
CA LEU A 214 -7.10 39.19 -2.91
C LEU A 214 -7.66 39.61 -4.28
N ALA A 215 -8.87 39.15 -4.62
CA ALA A 215 -9.54 39.46 -5.88
C ALA A 215 -9.86 40.95 -6.02
N SER A 216 -10.21 41.62 -4.90
CA SER A 216 -10.46 43.07 -4.88
C SER A 216 -9.16 43.89 -5.07
N ALA A 217 -8.05 43.42 -4.50
CA ALA A 217 -6.73 44.06 -4.61
C ALA A 217 -6.08 43.85 -5.98
N LEU A 218 -6.29 42.69 -6.60
CA LEU A 218 -5.69 42.28 -7.87
C LEU A 218 -6.59 42.46 -9.09
N HIS A 219 -7.73 43.15 -8.96
CA HIS A 219 -8.65 43.28 -10.08
C HIS A 219 -7.97 44.00 -11.26
N PRO A 220 -7.84 43.36 -12.44
CA PRO A 220 -7.07 43.90 -13.57
C PRO A 220 -7.66 45.21 -14.12
N ASP A 221 -8.94 45.45 -13.88
CA ASP A 221 -9.71 46.63 -14.28
C ASP A 221 -9.37 47.92 -13.51
N ARG A 222 -8.50 47.83 -12.49
CA ARG A 222 -8.00 48.96 -11.68
C ARG A 222 -6.54 49.35 -12.03
N ALA A 223 -5.95 48.75 -13.05
CA ALA A 223 -4.57 49.04 -13.48
C ALA A 223 -4.54 50.07 -14.62
N THR A 224 -3.77 51.13 -14.45
CA THR A 224 -3.64 52.22 -15.46
C THR A 224 -2.52 51.94 -16.48
N ASP A 225 -1.62 50.99 -16.21
CA ASP A 225 -0.46 50.61 -17.04
C ASP A 225 -0.64 49.17 -17.59
N PRO A 226 -0.45 48.94 -18.91
CA PRO A 226 -0.48 47.60 -19.52
C PRO A 226 0.39 46.55 -18.81
N HIS A 227 1.59 46.91 -18.35
CA HIS A 227 2.49 45.96 -17.68
C HIS A 227 1.99 45.59 -16.27
N ASP A 228 1.32 46.52 -15.59
CA ASP A 228 0.70 46.27 -14.28
C ASP A 228 -0.57 45.41 -14.41
N GLN A 229 -1.28 45.53 -15.54
CA GLN A 229 -2.43 44.68 -15.88
C GLN A 229 -2.01 43.22 -16.15
N GLU A 230 -0.92 42.99 -16.88
CA GLU A 230 -0.37 41.65 -17.11
C GLU A 230 0.08 40.99 -15.79
N ARG A 231 0.80 41.74 -14.96
CA ARG A 231 1.24 41.27 -13.63
C ARG A 231 0.06 40.90 -12.74
N LYS A 232 -0.98 41.74 -12.68
CA LYS A 232 -2.20 41.48 -11.89
C LYS A 232 -2.99 40.29 -12.43
N THR A 233 -3.07 40.13 -13.76
CA THR A 233 -3.70 38.96 -14.39
C THR A 233 -2.99 37.67 -14.00
N ALA A 234 -1.66 37.62 -14.08
CA ALA A 234 -0.87 36.46 -13.68
C ALA A 234 -1.02 36.13 -12.18
N LEU A 235 -1.03 37.14 -11.32
CA LEU A 235 -1.26 36.96 -9.88
C LEU A 235 -2.70 36.48 -9.60
N MET A 236 -3.69 37.01 -10.29
CA MET A 236 -5.10 36.60 -10.15
C MET A 236 -5.32 35.15 -10.60
N GLN A 237 -4.65 34.70 -11.67
CA GLN A 237 -4.66 33.29 -12.07
C GLN A 237 -4.08 32.38 -10.98
N ARG A 238 -2.97 32.79 -10.34
CA ARG A 238 -2.39 32.06 -9.19
C ARG A 238 -3.36 32.02 -8.00
N VAL A 239 -4.05 33.13 -7.69
CA VAL A 239 -5.07 33.20 -6.63
C VAL A 239 -6.25 32.27 -6.93
N ASN A 240 -6.76 32.28 -8.17
CA ASN A 240 -7.84 31.38 -8.59
C ASN A 240 -7.44 29.91 -8.49
N HIS A 241 -6.21 29.56 -8.86
CA HIS A 241 -5.68 28.20 -8.74
C HIS A 241 -5.57 27.76 -7.27
N ALA A 242 -5.04 28.62 -6.41
CA ALA A 242 -4.93 28.38 -4.98
C ALA A 242 -6.33 28.22 -4.35
N TYR A 243 -7.30 29.04 -4.73
CA TYR A 243 -8.68 28.94 -4.26
C TYR A 243 -9.36 27.64 -4.69
N ALA A 244 -9.21 27.25 -5.97
CA ALA A 244 -9.76 25.99 -6.49
C ALA A 244 -9.22 24.77 -5.74
N LYS A 245 -7.93 24.80 -5.39
CA LYS A 245 -7.27 23.76 -4.58
C LYS A 245 -7.47 23.91 -3.07
N ARG A 246 -8.30 24.86 -2.61
CA ARG A 246 -8.47 25.21 -1.19
C ARG A 246 -7.12 25.42 -0.47
N ASN A 247 -6.12 25.90 -1.20
CA ASN A 247 -4.75 26.06 -0.73
C ASN A 247 -4.60 27.37 0.07
N LEU A 248 -5.04 27.36 1.34
CA LEU A 248 -4.98 28.53 2.22
C LEU A 248 -3.56 29.08 2.33
N LEU A 249 -2.55 28.22 2.52
CA LEU A 249 -1.16 28.68 2.64
C LEU A 249 -0.76 29.48 1.40
N GLN A 250 -1.07 28.99 0.21
CA GLN A 250 -0.76 29.68 -1.04
C GLN A 250 -1.57 30.97 -1.23
N LEU A 251 -2.81 31.02 -0.73
CA LEU A 251 -3.59 32.27 -0.70
C LEU A 251 -2.96 33.31 0.25
N LEU A 252 -2.46 32.88 1.40
CA LEU A 252 -1.74 33.75 2.33
C LEU A 252 -0.38 34.21 1.77
N GLU A 253 0.36 33.34 1.09
CA GLU A 253 1.59 33.68 0.36
C GLU A 253 1.34 34.75 -0.68
N LEU A 254 0.30 34.56 -1.50
CA LEU A 254 -0.08 35.54 -2.50
C LEU A 254 -0.48 36.86 -1.84
N GLN A 255 -1.23 36.83 -0.73
CA GLN A 255 -1.60 38.07 -0.01
C GLN A 255 -0.38 38.88 0.43
N LEU A 256 0.65 38.22 0.97
CA LEU A 256 1.90 38.87 1.35
C LEU A 256 2.72 39.38 0.14
N GLU A 257 2.72 38.62 -0.97
CA GLU A 257 3.41 39.00 -2.21
C GLU A 257 2.77 40.25 -2.85
N ILE A 258 1.46 40.43 -2.67
CA ILE A 258 0.66 41.53 -3.26
C ILE A 258 0.70 42.80 -2.41
N GLU A 259 0.63 42.69 -1.08
CA GLU A 259 0.71 43.84 -0.17
C GLU A 259 2.14 44.45 -0.06
N GLN A 260 3.10 43.86 -0.79
CA GLN A 260 4.48 44.29 -1.09
C GLN A 260 5.43 44.67 0.07
N ILE A 261 4.99 44.86 1.31
CA ILE A 261 5.75 44.75 2.58
C ILE A 261 4.69 44.88 3.69
N ASP A 262 4.42 43.79 4.43
CA ASP A 262 4.56 43.84 5.88
C ASP A 262 4.49 42.43 6.51
N ARG A 263 5.65 41.87 6.92
CA ARG A 263 5.65 40.67 7.79
C ARG A 263 4.95 40.95 9.12
N HIS A 264 4.77 42.21 9.50
CA HIS A 264 4.03 42.61 10.69
C HIS A 264 2.51 42.57 10.51
N ALA A 265 1.97 42.51 9.28
CA ALA A 265 0.53 42.29 9.08
C ALA A 265 0.07 40.91 9.57
N ILE A 266 0.94 39.89 9.52
CA ILE A 266 0.68 38.59 10.12
C ILE A 266 0.90 38.62 11.64
N ALA A 267 1.92 39.33 12.12
CA ALA A 267 2.17 39.49 13.55
C ALA A 267 1.02 40.24 14.27
N GLY A 268 0.35 41.16 13.58
CA GLY A 268 -0.84 41.88 14.05
C GLY A 268 -2.18 41.16 13.79
N LEU A 269 -2.17 39.94 13.24
CA LEU A 269 -3.40 39.13 13.20
C LEU A 269 -3.73 38.73 14.64
N GLY A 270 -4.90 39.17 15.11
CA GLY A 270 -5.40 38.77 16.43
C GLY A 270 -5.41 37.25 16.58
N GLU A 271 -5.10 36.80 17.79
CA GLU A 271 -4.92 35.38 18.14
C GLU A 271 -6.04 34.47 17.62
N ALA A 272 -7.29 34.92 17.70
CA ALA A 272 -8.45 34.20 17.18
C ALA A 272 -8.38 33.89 15.67
N ARG A 273 -7.76 34.75 14.86
CA ARG A 273 -7.59 34.52 13.42
C ARG A 273 -6.46 33.53 13.14
N LEU A 274 -5.35 33.61 13.89
CA LEU A 274 -4.25 32.65 13.79
C LEU A 274 -4.70 31.25 14.20
N THR A 275 -5.49 31.11 15.26
CA THR A 275 -6.07 29.82 15.66
C THR A 275 -6.92 29.19 14.55
N ARG A 276 -7.71 30.00 13.83
CA ARG A 276 -8.47 29.51 12.66
C ARG A 276 -7.56 29.05 11.53
N TYR A 277 -6.51 29.81 11.21
CA TYR A 277 -5.55 29.43 10.18
C TYR A 277 -4.81 28.14 10.54
N ASN A 278 -4.43 27.99 11.81
CA ASN A 278 -3.83 26.75 12.31
C ASN A 278 -4.75 25.55 12.09
N GLY A 279 -6.06 25.68 12.32
CA GLY A 279 -7.02 24.62 12.03
C GLY A 279 -7.04 24.19 10.55
N ILE A 280 -6.97 25.16 9.63
CA ILE A 280 -6.98 24.88 8.19
C ILE A 280 -5.64 24.29 7.75
N LEU A 281 -4.51 24.81 8.25
CA LEU A 281 -3.19 24.26 7.96
C LEU A 281 -3.05 22.83 8.51
N ASP A 282 -3.65 22.52 9.64
CA ASP A 282 -3.70 21.15 10.18
C ASP A 282 -4.52 20.22 9.28
N GLU A 283 -5.66 20.68 8.74
CA GLU A 283 -6.43 19.92 7.75
C GLU A 283 -5.62 19.67 6.46
N GLN A 284 -4.92 20.68 5.95
CA GLN A 284 -4.04 20.54 4.79
C GLN A 284 -2.88 19.59 5.06
N LEU A 285 -2.28 19.65 6.25
CA LEU A 285 -1.22 18.74 6.64
C LEU A 285 -1.71 17.29 6.61
N ARG A 286 -2.91 17.04 7.14
CA ARG A 286 -3.55 15.70 7.09
C ARG A 286 -3.87 15.26 5.67
N GLU A 287 -4.29 16.17 4.80
CA GLU A 287 -4.53 15.87 3.39
C GLU A 287 -3.24 15.45 2.68
N LEU A 288 -2.15 16.20 2.89
CA LEU A 288 -0.84 15.86 2.35
C LEU A 288 -0.29 14.54 2.92
N ASP A 289 -0.47 14.28 4.22
CA ASP A 289 -0.06 13.01 4.81
C ASP A 289 -0.82 11.83 4.16
N ARG A 290 -2.12 11.96 3.88
CA ARG A 290 -2.90 10.95 3.13
C ARG A 290 -2.45 10.80 1.68
N GLU A 291 -2.12 11.90 1.02
CA GLU A 291 -1.60 11.88 -0.35
C GLU A 291 -0.28 11.13 -0.41
N ILE A 292 0.64 11.40 0.53
CA ILE A 292 1.90 10.67 0.66
C ILE A 292 1.64 9.18 0.88
N GLU A 293 0.75 8.83 1.81
CA GLU A 293 0.39 7.42 2.04
C GLU A 293 -0.18 6.77 0.78
N HIS A 294 -1.00 7.48 0.02
CA HIS A 294 -1.56 6.98 -1.23
C HIS A 294 -0.46 6.71 -2.27
N VAL A 295 0.41 7.68 -2.52
CA VAL A 295 1.56 7.53 -3.43
C VAL A 295 2.45 6.38 -3.00
N GLU A 296 2.77 6.28 -1.71
CA GLU A 296 3.62 5.21 -1.20
C GLU A 296 2.96 3.83 -1.31
N ASN A 297 1.65 3.73 -1.05
CA ASN A 297 0.92 2.47 -1.17
C ASN A 297 0.75 2.05 -2.63
N ASP A 298 0.48 2.98 -3.53
CA ASP A 298 0.43 2.72 -4.96
C ASP A 298 1.79 2.27 -5.49
N PHE A 299 2.87 2.92 -5.06
CA PHE A 299 4.23 2.52 -5.39
C PHE A 299 4.50 1.09 -4.91
N ARG A 300 4.14 0.76 -3.65
CA ARG A 300 4.28 -0.62 -3.13
C ARG A 300 3.51 -1.64 -3.95
N ARG A 301 2.24 -1.37 -4.23
CA ARG A 301 1.38 -2.27 -5.01
C ARG A 301 1.92 -2.49 -6.42
N THR A 302 2.31 -1.41 -7.09
CA THR A 302 2.78 -1.44 -8.48
C THR A 302 4.04 -2.28 -8.65
N TYR A 303 4.97 -2.20 -7.69
CA TYR A 303 6.26 -2.87 -7.76
C TYR A 303 6.38 -4.08 -6.81
N GLY A 304 5.26 -4.57 -6.26
CA GLY A 304 5.24 -5.76 -5.41
C GLY A 304 6.04 -5.66 -4.10
N ILE A 305 6.20 -4.45 -3.54
CA ILE A 305 7.01 -4.24 -2.33
C ILE A 305 6.17 -4.57 -1.09
N ALA A 306 6.71 -5.42 -0.21
CA ALA A 306 6.04 -5.83 1.02
C ALA A 306 5.73 -4.63 1.95
N PRO A 307 4.58 -4.63 2.67
CA PRO A 307 4.21 -3.53 3.57
C PRO A 307 5.20 -3.26 4.71
N SER A 308 5.97 -4.28 5.12
CA SER A 308 6.99 -4.18 6.17
C SER A 308 8.23 -3.40 5.74
N VAL A 309 8.47 -3.26 4.44
CA VAL A 309 9.64 -2.57 3.91
C VAL A 309 9.42 -1.06 3.97
N LYS A 310 10.35 -0.38 4.64
CA LYS A 310 10.39 1.08 4.68
C LYS A 310 10.83 1.61 3.32
N ILE A 311 9.94 2.33 2.65
CA ILE A 311 10.26 3.05 1.40
C ILE A 311 10.35 4.54 1.67
N ALA A 312 11.28 5.17 0.97
CA ALA A 312 11.40 6.62 0.90
C ALA A 312 12.02 6.99 -0.45
N PRO A 313 11.75 8.19 -0.99
CA PRO A 313 12.24 8.60 -2.30
C PRO A 313 13.76 8.46 -2.46
N ASP A 314 14.53 8.72 -1.40
CA ASP A 314 15.98 8.66 -1.38
C ASP A 314 16.56 7.24 -1.25
N THR A 315 15.72 6.25 -0.91
CA THR A 315 16.16 4.88 -0.63
C THR A 315 15.72 3.87 -1.68
N VAL A 316 14.61 4.11 -2.38
CA VAL A 316 13.99 3.13 -3.28
C VAL A 316 14.90 2.70 -4.44
N VAL A 317 15.68 3.61 -5.02
CA VAL A 317 16.61 3.27 -6.12
C VAL A 317 17.78 2.40 -5.62
N ARG A 318 18.21 2.61 -4.37
CA ARG A 318 19.26 1.80 -3.74
C ARG A 318 18.73 0.42 -3.37
N LEU A 319 17.49 0.32 -2.89
CA LEU A 319 16.82 -0.95 -2.65
C LEU A 319 16.75 -1.77 -3.95
N LEU A 320 16.25 -1.17 -5.04
CA LEU A 320 16.21 -1.82 -6.35
C LEU A 320 17.60 -2.25 -6.85
N ALA A 321 18.64 -1.45 -6.60
CA ALA A 321 20.01 -1.84 -6.95
C ALA A 321 20.48 -3.10 -6.20
N ARG A 322 20.11 -3.21 -4.91
CA ARG A 322 20.41 -4.39 -4.10
C ARG A 322 19.67 -5.62 -4.64
N ASP A 323 18.41 -5.47 -5.02
CA ASP A 323 17.59 -6.56 -5.55
C ASP A 323 18.13 -7.06 -6.88
N ILE A 324 18.49 -6.14 -7.79
CA ILE A 324 19.18 -6.47 -9.05
C ILE A 324 20.47 -7.24 -8.80
N ALA A 325 21.33 -6.76 -7.90
CA ALA A 325 22.59 -7.44 -7.58
C ALA A 325 22.36 -8.81 -6.93
N GLY A 326 21.30 -8.96 -6.12
CA GLY A 326 20.85 -10.25 -5.58
C GLY A 326 20.44 -11.20 -6.69
N MET A 327 19.58 -10.75 -7.60
CA MET A 327 19.08 -11.56 -8.70
C MET A 327 20.21 -12.00 -9.65
N GLN A 328 21.16 -11.11 -9.95
CA GLN A 328 22.35 -11.44 -10.74
C GLN A 328 23.19 -12.56 -10.11
N ARG A 329 23.41 -12.51 -8.78
CA ARG A 329 24.11 -13.58 -8.06
C ARG A 329 23.34 -14.89 -8.13
N SER A 330 22.02 -14.86 -7.88
CA SER A 330 21.18 -16.05 -7.98
C SER A 330 21.17 -16.66 -9.39
N ILE A 331 21.17 -15.82 -10.45
CA ILE A 331 21.29 -16.29 -11.84
C ILE A 331 22.64 -16.96 -12.08
N GLN A 332 23.73 -16.37 -11.55
CA GLN A 332 25.06 -16.96 -11.64
C GLN A 332 25.12 -18.32 -10.94
N ASP A 333 24.58 -18.41 -9.72
CA ASP A 333 24.52 -19.65 -8.95
C ASP A 333 23.69 -20.71 -9.68
N LEU A 334 22.49 -20.36 -10.17
CA LEU A 334 21.65 -21.25 -10.97
C LEU A 334 22.35 -21.73 -12.25
N THR A 335 23.12 -20.86 -12.90
CA THR A 335 23.88 -21.22 -14.11
C THR A 335 24.98 -22.22 -13.79
N VAL A 336 25.67 -22.06 -12.65
CA VAL A 336 26.67 -23.03 -12.19
C VAL A 336 26.01 -24.37 -11.87
N THR A 337 24.93 -24.36 -11.09
CA THR A 337 24.17 -25.58 -10.76
C THR A 337 23.68 -26.32 -12.00
N LEU A 338 23.16 -25.59 -13.00
CA LEU A 338 22.73 -26.18 -14.27
C LEU A 338 23.87 -26.91 -14.98
N ARG A 339 25.07 -26.31 -15.03
CA ARG A 339 26.26 -26.96 -15.64
C ARG A 339 26.71 -28.18 -14.86
N GLU A 340 26.68 -28.12 -13.53
CA GLU A 340 27.04 -29.26 -12.69
C GLU A 340 26.06 -30.42 -12.91
N PHE A 341 24.77 -30.12 -13.06
CA PHE A 341 23.73 -31.13 -13.19
C PHE A 341 23.53 -31.64 -14.62
N GLU A 342 24.17 -31.05 -15.64
CA GLU A 342 24.16 -31.60 -17.02
C GLU A 342 24.64 -33.07 -17.04
N ASP A 343 25.50 -33.46 -16.10
CA ASP A 343 25.79 -34.87 -15.80
C ASP A 343 24.81 -35.42 -14.75
N PRO A 344 23.94 -36.38 -15.12
CA PRO A 344 22.96 -36.98 -14.21
C PRO A 344 23.58 -37.66 -12.99
N ASP A 345 24.83 -38.14 -13.08
CA ASP A 345 25.51 -38.75 -11.94
C ASP A 345 25.80 -37.72 -10.84
N ASN A 346 25.97 -36.44 -11.21
CA ASN A 346 26.12 -35.35 -10.25
C ASN A 346 24.82 -35.08 -9.50
N VAL A 347 23.66 -35.14 -10.16
CA VAL A 347 22.33 -35.04 -9.51
C VAL A 347 22.17 -36.15 -8.46
N ARG A 348 22.56 -37.38 -8.80
CA ARG A 348 22.50 -38.51 -7.87
C ARG A 348 23.46 -38.34 -6.68
N ARG A 349 24.68 -37.85 -6.92
CA ARG A 349 25.66 -37.58 -5.85
C ARG A 349 25.14 -36.51 -4.90
N TRP A 350 24.60 -35.43 -5.46
CA TRP A 350 23.96 -34.35 -4.71
C TRP A 350 22.80 -34.85 -3.85
N LEU A 351 21.89 -35.70 -4.38
CA LEU A 351 20.81 -36.30 -3.59
C LEU A 351 21.31 -37.16 -2.43
N LYS A 352 22.41 -37.90 -2.62
CA LYS A 352 23.04 -38.70 -1.55
C LYS A 352 23.65 -37.82 -0.46
N GLU A 353 24.29 -36.71 -0.83
CA GLU A 353 24.84 -35.74 0.12
C GLU A 353 23.76 -35.01 0.89
N MET A 354 22.66 -34.65 0.23
CA MET A 354 21.52 -33.99 0.86
C MET A 354 20.85 -34.87 1.92
N LYS A 355 20.79 -36.19 1.69
CA LYS A 355 20.32 -37.18 2.68
C LYS A 355 21.30 -37.45 3.82
N ARG A 356 22.59 -37.26 3.58
CA ARG A 356 23.64 -37.42 4.60
C ARG A 356 23.71 -36.24 5.57
N ARG A 357 23.16 -35.07 5.21
CA ARG A 357 22.99 -33.97 6.15
C ARG A 357 21.79 -34.26 7.07
N PRO A 358 22.00 -34.45 8.39
CA PRO A 358 20.90 -34.66 9.32
C PRO A 358 20.04 -33.38 9.48
N ALA A 359 18.76 -33.58 9.81
CA ALA A 359 17.73 -32.55 10.00
C ALA A 359 17.99 -31.54 11.16
N SER A 360 19.19 -31.48 11.72
CA SER A 360 19.54 -30.64 12.88
C SER A 360 20.03 -29.23 12.52
N ALA A 361 19.94 -28.80 11.26
CA ALA A 361 20.30 -27.44 10.82
C ALA A 361 19.07 -26.58 10.43
N ARG A 362 17.87 -26.95 10.89
CA ARG A 362 16.61 -26.23 10.60
C ARG A 362 16.04 -25.46 11.81
N PHE A 363 16.76 -25.40 12.92
CA PHE A 363 16.43 -24.60 14.09
C PHE A 363 17.71 -24.01 14.70
N ASP A 364 18.19 -22.90 14.16
CA ASP A 364 18.93 -21.85 14.89
C ASP A 364 19.35 -20.73 13.94
N GLU A 365 18.37 -20.00 13.38
CA GLU A 365 18.57 -18.61 12.94
C GLU A 365 17.29 -17.82 13.24
N ASP A 366 17.04 -17.62 14.53
CA ASP A 366 16.25 -16.50 15.04
C ASP A 366 16.87 -16.09 16.39
N ARG A 367 17.89 -15.22 16.32
CA ARG A 367 18.31 -14.37 17.43
C ARG A 367 18.87 -13.05 16.94
#